data_AF-A0A4U0VW93-F1
#
_entry.id   AF-A0A4U0VW93-F1
#
_cell.length_a   1.000
_cell.length_b   1.000
_cell.length_c   1.000
_cell.angle_alpha   90.00
_cell.angle_beta   90.00
_cell.angle_gamma   90.00
#
_symmetry.space_group_name_H-M   'P 1'
#
loop_
_entity.id
_entity.type
_entity.pdbx_description
1 polymer ?
#
loop_
_entity_poly.entity_id
_entity_poly.type
_entity_poly.pdbx_seq_one_letter_code
_entity_poly.pdbx_strand_id
1 'polypeptide(L)'
;MAFRAVLGSQQLLRRRPTLLLPTRVPPTARRPIASNAVAPAFGYQNQLDLSADVREEEAESQSGKGGGGPSSGGQGGGGGGGGPKPPRGPAWDSAIATAGGIILLTGAGLCYHYWYKWEVQRKMARAFAKGYDPVLELAQATAKESDGTPRKGIIRRKEQDYVDKVINGEISGEYLLLMGPKGAGKTSMLLHAMLENQADGCAMLEAHEDPEVVRLRLGKALDFEYNEDSFAGLFQRKDPREAGPILDIERALAKLEKVAIREGRKRNRPLVLIVQNAHFIHDDEDGHALLHMLQQRAEAWSQSGVCTMVFLTDNYWVFDRLRRNATRMHVLSVRDLTPHETFDYLSGTHARHFPDEPPISKAQSLRIWDLIGGRLSYLSKAVKRRDVEGAARDLVAEETEWLHSHLGLIPDHDDDVMDEQKVSSCSFLLFQHLAKIAEDAAPLLAQAAQSIEEPQTDAETDEAIELDLLNVLPRELDPKVTYREAREIMTRPDYLVDLDALHVISIDRNHNVRPDSRLMLNVFRAIAGEEDFQEKLDNVRDRVDAIESLHQLTVKTGDGDLGGFLRLRIGHLLPQHEKVEEEEDSKEPGREAENADANAADPEDGARLV
;
A
#
# COMPACT_ATOMS: atom_id res chain seq x y z
N MET A 1 70.77 26.14 8.65
CA MET A 1 71.75 25.07 8.98
C MET A 1 71.08 23.76 8.60
N ALA A 2 71.31 23.27 7.39
CA ALA A 2 72.28 22.21 7.03
C ALA A 2 71.61 20.82 7.12
N PHE A 3 71.67 19.89 6.17
CA PHE A 3 72.33 19.72 4.86
C PHE A 3 71.67 18.45 4.25
N ARG A 4 71.23 18.43 2.98
CA ARG A 4 71.74 17.57 1.86
C ARG A 4 72.57 16.33 2.29
N ALA A 5 72.53 15.15 1.68
CA ALA A 5 71.98 14.64 0.42
C ALA A 5 72.41 13.15 0.25
N VAL A 6 72.05 12.59 -0.92
CA VAL A 6 72.76 11.52 -1.69
C VAL A 6 72.18 10.11 -1.50
N LEU A 7 71.33 9.58 -2.42
CA LEU A 7 71.59 8.97 -3.75
C LEU A 7 72.53 7.75 -3.71
N GLY A 8 72.03 6.59 -4.14
CA GLY A 8 72.85 5.37 -4.29
C GLY A 8 72.08 4.16 -4.82
N SER A 9 71.75 4.21 -6.11
CA SER A 9 71.26 3.12 -6.96
C SER A 9 72.20 1.91 -7.08
N GLN A 10 71.66 0.68 -7.19
CA GLN A 10 71.96 -0.39 -8.18
C GLN A 10 71.28 -1.72 -7.75
N GLN A 11 70.23 -2.17 -8.45
CA GLN A 11 70.21 -3.22 -9.49
C GLN A 11 70.84 -4.58 -9.11
N LEU A 12 70.02 -5.65 -9.06
CA LEU A 12 70.35 -7.02 -9.52
C LEU A 12 69.12 -7.96 -9.59
N LEU A 13 68.62 -8.10 -10.81
CA LEU A 13 68.15 -9.31 -11.56
C LEU A 13 67.42 -10.51 -10.89
N ARG A 14 66.24 -10.78 -11.49
CA ARG A 14 65.67 -12.07 -11.97
C ARG A 14 65.31 -13.19 -10.96
N ARG A 15 64.00 -13.52 -10.93
CA ARG A 15 63.41 -14.78 -11.46
C ARG A 15 61.87 -14.74 -11.45
N ARG A 16 61.24 -15.07 -12.59
CA ARG A 16 59.80 -15.39 -12.72
C ARG A 16 59.54 -16.82 -12.20
N PRO A 17 58.29 -17.14 -11.83
CA PRO A 17 57.64 -18.27 -12.49
C PRO A 17 56.19 -18.00 -12.95
N THR A 18 55.99 -18.35 -14.22
CA THR A 18 54.89 -19.03 -14.90
C THR A 18 53.44 -19.02 -14.36
N LEU A 19 52.56 -18.61 -15.29
CA LEU A 19 51.10 -18.69 -15.36
C LEU A 19 50.51 -20.10 -15.16
N LEU A 20 49.35 -20.15 -14.48
CA LEU A 20 48.30 -21.15 -14.70
C LEU A 20 46.93 -20.45 -14.75
N LEU A 21 46.23 -20.62 -15.88
CA LEU A 21 44.84 -20.22 -16.11
C LEU A 21 43.88 -21.11 -15.30
N PRO A 22 42.70 -20.61 -14.88
CA PRO A 22 41.51 -21.42 -14.75
C PRO A 22 40.65 -21.36 -16.03
N THR A 23 40.08 -22.51 -16.31
CA THR A 23 39.33 -22.93 -17.50
C THR A 23 37.95 -22.27 -17.65
N ARG A 24 37.61 -21.94 -18.91
CA ARG A 24 36.29 -21.52 -19.38
C ARG A 24 35.26 -22.65 -19.25
N VAL A 25 34.09 -22.33 -18.71
CA VAL A 25 32.85 -23.14 -18.76
C VAL A 25 31.98 -22.59 -19.91
N PRO A 26 31.36 -23.43 -20.76
CA PRO A 26 30.62 -22.96 -21.95
C PRO A 26 29.23 -22.41 -21.63
N PRO A 27 28.63 -21.56 -22.50
CA PRO A 27 27.32 -20.97 -22.27
C PRO A 27 26.20 -21.91 -22.76
N THR A 28 25.24 -22.19 -21.89
CA THR A 28 23.97 -22.83 -22.24
C THR A 28 22.87 -21.80 -22.49
N ALA A 29 21.98 -22.15 -23.41
CA ALA A 29 21.06 -21.30 -24.15
C ALA A 29 20.05 -20.50 -23.29
N ARG A 30 19.79 -19.25 -23.73
CA ARG A 30 18.74 -18.35 -23.27
C ARG A 30 17.36 -18.82 -23.75
N ARG A 31 16.39 -18.88 -22.84
CA ARG A 31 14.94 -18.66 -23.09
C ARG A 31 14.50 -17.42 -22.31
N PRO A 32 13.53 -16.64 -22.81
CA PRO A 32 13.22 -15.31 -22.29
C PRO A 32 12.39 -15.38 -21.01
N ILE A 33 12.74 -14.58 -20.00
CA ILE A 33 11.94 -14.34 -18.80
C ILE A 33 11.17 -13.04 -19.03
N ALA A 34 9.85 -13.14 -18.94
CA ALA A 34 8.91 -12.04 -18.95
C ALA A 34 8.89 -11.32 -17.59
N SER A 35 8.74 -9.99 -17.66
CA SER A 35 8.02 -9.06 -16.77
C SER A 35 8.26 -9.06 -15.24
N ASN A 36 8.51 -7.83 -14.75
CA ASN A 36 8.11 -7.25 -13.46
C ASN A 36 8.77 -7.82 -12.18
N ALA A 37 9.88 -7.20 -11.77
CA ALA A 37 10.41 -7.29 -10.42
C ALA A 37 9.87 -6.15 -9.55
N VAL A 38 8.71 -6.39 -8.94
CA VAL A 38 8.20 -5.65 -7.78
C VAL A 38 9.03 -6.04 -6.55
N ALA A 39 9.44 -5.04 -5.76
CA ALA A 39 10.13 -5.24 -4.48
C ALA A 39 9.31 -6.15 -3.54
N PRO A 40 9.94 -6.94 -2.64
CA PRO A 40 9.27 -8.06 -2.00
C PRO A 40 8.19 -7.57 -1.02
N ALA A 41 6.93 -7.85 -1.34
CA ALA A 41 5.88 -7.97 -0.35
C ALA A 41 6.17 -9.21 0.50
N PHE A 42 6.31 -9.04 1.82
CA PHE A 42 6.47 -10.15 2.76
C PHE A 42 5.13 -10.90 2.89
N GLY A 43 4.95 -11.90 2.02
CA GLY A 43 3.85 -12.86 2.10
C GLY A 43 4.18 -13.98 3.10
N TYR A 44 3.28 -14.20 4.07
CA TYR A 44 3.24 -15.45 4.84
C TYR A 44 2.79 -16.58 3.91
N GLN A 45 3.68 -17.54 3.65
CA GLN A 45 3.36 -18.74 2.88
C GLN A 45 3.65 -19.97 3.73
N ASN A 46 2.65 -20.42 4.49
CA ASN A 46 2.60 -21.79 4.99
C ASN A 46 1.94 -22.64 3.90
N GLN A 47 2.78 -23.23 3.06
CA GLN A 47 2.40 -24.27 2.11
C GLN A 47 2.39 -25.59 2.88
N LEU A 48 1.21 -26.07 3.26
CA LEU A 48 1.03 -27.44 3.76
C LEU A 48 0.83 -28.35 2.55
N ASP A 49 1.92 -29.04 2.23
CA ASP A 49 2.06 -30.06 1.20
C ASP A 49 1.22 -31.29 1.60
N LEU A 50 0.12 -31.53 0.88
CA LEU A 50 -0.73 -32.72 1.01
C LEU A 50 -0.69 -33.48 -0.31
N SER A 51 0.49 -34.00 -0.63
CA SER A 51 0.65 -35.04 -1.65
C SER A 51 1.53 -36.17 -1.10
N ALA A 52 0.89 -37.19 -0.53
CA ALA A 52 1.37 -38.57 -0.56
C ALA A 52 0.28 -39.51 -0.03
N ASP A 53 0.10 -40.60 -0.77
CA ASP A 53 -0.50 -41.88 -0.37
C ASP A 53 -2.03 -42.02 -0.40
N VAL A 54 -2.58 -42.02 -1.62
CA VAL A 54 -3.68 -42.94 -1.96
C VAL A 54 -3.14 -43.90 -3.01
N ARG A 55 -2.95 -45.16 -2.60
CA ARG A 55 -2.65 -46.27 -3.50
C ARG A 55 -3.84 -47.20 -3.49
N GLU A 56 -4.43 -47.33 -4.67
CA GLU A 56 -5.58 -48.18 -5.00
C GLU A 56 -5.26 -49.66 -4.78
N GLU A 57 -6.25 -50.42 -4.28
CA GLU A 57 -6.50 -51.78 -4.75
C GLU A 57 -7.97 -51.87 -5.17
N GLU A 58 -8.16 -52.08 -6.47
CA GLU A 58 -9.42 -52.47 -7.09
C GLU A 58 -9.71 -53.96 -6.81
N ALA A 59 -10.98 -54.29 -6.56
CA ALA A 59 -11.56 -55.55 -7.05
C ALA A 59 -13.08 -55.40 -7.21
N GLU A 60 -13.50 -55.61 -8.45
CA GLU A 60 -14.87 -55.63 -8.96
C GLU A 60 -15.77 -56.66 -8.27
N SER A 61 -17.07 -56.37 -8.15
CA SER A 61 -18.12 -57.02 -8.97
C SER A 61 -19.53 -56.90 -8.38
N GLN A 62 -20.39 -56.28 -9.19
CA GLN A 62 -21.76 -56.64 -9.53
C GLN A 62 -22.76 -57.20 -8.49
N SER A 63 -23.88 -56.47 -8.43
CA SER A 63 -25.27 -56.96 -8.48
C SER A 63 -25.93 -57.48 -7.19
N GLY A 64 -27.21 -57.13 -7.05
CA GLY A 64 -28.16 -57.98 -6.31
C GLY A 64 -28.99 -57.28 -5.24
N LYS A 65 -30.23 -56.97 -5.62
CA LYS A 65 -31.44 -56.80 -4.79
C LYS A 65 -31.42 -57.45 -3.39
N GLY A 66 -31.89 -56.68 -2.41
CA GLY A 66 -33.10 -57.01 -1.65
C GLY A 66 -32.99 -57.90 -0.41
N GLY A 67 -33.41 -57.33 0.73
CA GLY A 67 -34.17 -58.04 1.76
C GLY A 67 -33.39 -58.63 2.94
N GLY A 68 -33.90 -58.36 4.16
CA GLY A 68 -33.57 -59.11 5.36
C GLY A 68 -33.15 -58.22 6.54
N GLY A 69 -34.08 -57.90 7.44
CA GLY A 69 -33.73 -57.34 8.75
C GLY A 69 -33.02 -58.37 9.64
N PRO A 70 -32.35 -57.95 10.73
CA PRO A 70 -31.91 -58.90 11.74
C PRO A 70 -32.85 -58.87 12.94
N SER A 71 -33.39 -60.06 13.23
CA SER A 71 -33.73 -60.49 14.57
C SER A 71 -32.49 -60.48 15.45
N SER A 72 -32.58 -59.93 16.66
CA SER A 72 -31.64 -60.23 17.73
C SER A 72 -32.41 -60.79 18.92
N GLY A 73 -32.18 -62.07 19.17
CA GLY A 73 -32.56 -62.75 20.39
C GLY A 73 -31.60 -62.36 21.51
N GLY A 74 -32.18 -62.10 22.68
CA GLY A 74 -31.45 -61.87 23.93
C GLY A 74 -32.34 -62.28 25.09
N GLN A 75 -32.26 -63.54 25.46
CA GLN A 75 -32.97 -64.14 26.58
C GLN A 75 -32.14 -63.90 27.85
N GLY A 76 -32.72 -63.24 28.85
CA GLY A 76 -32.17 -63.09 30.19
C GLY A 76 -33.31 -63.08 31.20
N GLY A 77 -33.53 -64.22 31.86
CA GLY A 77 -34.57 -64.40 32.87
C GLY A 77 -34.18 -63.79 34.22
N GLY A 78 -35.19 -63.27 34.91
CA GLY A 78 -35.13 -62.85 36.31
C GLY A 78 -36.55 -62.53 36.79
N GLY A 79 -37.21 -63.50 37.42
CA GLY A 79 -38.58 -63.37 37.89
C GLY A 79 -38.71 -62.72 39.26
N GLY A 80 -39.86 -62.09 39.50
CA GLY A 80 -40.40 -61.87 40.85
C GLY A 80 -41.12 -60.52 41.06
N GLY A 81 -42.43 -60.57 41.36
CA GLY A 81 -43.13 -59.52 42.12
C GLY A 81 -44.20 -58.75 41.36
N GLY A 82 -45.47 -59.10 41.59
CA GLY A 82 -46.64 -58.54 40.91
C GLY A 82 -47.13 -57.17 41.39
N GLY A 83 -47.80 -56.47 40.48
CA GLY A 83 -48.68 -55.32 40.68
C GLY A 83 -49.36 -54.97 39.34
N PRO A 84 -50.66 -54.63 39.29
CA PRO A 84 -51.38 -54.50 38.03
C PRO A 84 -50.97 -53.22 37.30
N LYS A 85 -50.24 -53.36 36.18
CA LYS A 85 -50.03 -52.26 35.23
C LYS A 85 -51.28 -52.12 34.35
N PRO A 86 -51.82 -50.91 34.13
CA PRO A 86 -52.87 -50.69 33.14
C PRO A 86 -52.31 -50.96 31.73
N PRO A 87 -53.15 -51.25 30.72
CA PRO A 87 -52.68 -51.61 29.39
C PRO A 87 -52.14 -50.35 28.70
N ARG A 88 -50.84 -50.07 28.84
CA ARG A 88 -50.14 -49.17 27.94
C ARG A 88 -49.78 -49.98 26.71
N GLY A 89 -50.46 -49.71 25.59
CA GLY A 89 -50.13 -50.32 24.31
C GLY A 89 -48.70 -49.95 23.89
N PRO A 90 -48.03 -50.75 23.04
CA PRO A 90 -46.68 -50.49 22.53
C PRO A 90 -46.50 -49.08 21.92
N ALA A 91 -47.61 -48.48 21.44
CA ALA A 91 -47.67 -47.12 20.91
C ALA A 91 -47.45 -46.02 21.97
N TRP A 92 -47.76 -46.26 23.24
CA TRP A 92 -47.51 -45.30 24.32
C TRP A 92 -46.04 -45.28 24.74
N ASP A 93 -45.41 -46.45 24.80
CA ASP A 93 -43.99 -46.56 25.14
C ASP A 93 -43.11 -46.00 24.00
N SER A 94 -43.49 -46.20 22.74
CA SER A 94 -42.82 -45.56 21.60
C SER A 94 -43.04 -44.04 21.58
N ALA A 95 -44.25 -43.54 21.87
CA ALA A 95 -44.52 -42.11 21.96
C ALA A 95 -43.71 -41.43 23.08
N ILE A 96 -43.55 -42.09 24.24
CA ILE A 96 -42.72 -41.58 25.34
C ILE A 96 -41.24 -41.59 24.95
N ALA A 97 -40.76 -42.62 24.26
CA ALA A 97 -39.38 -42.69 23.78
C ALA A 97 -39.07 -41.60 22.73
N THR A 98 -39.99 -41.36 21.78
CA THR A 98 -39.85 -40.29 20.78
C THR A 98 -39.92 -38.90 21.45
N ALA A 99 -40.84 -38.69 22.39
CA ALA A 99 -40.92 -37.45 23.15
C ALA A 99 -39.64 -37.18 23.97
N GLY A 100 -39.10 -38.22 24.62
CA GLY A 100 -37.83 -38.16 25.33
C GLY A 100 -36.66 -37.84 24.40
N GLY A 101 -36.62 -38.44 23.21
CA GLY A 101 -35.63 -38.15 22.17
C GLY A 101 -35.71 -36.69 21.68
N ILE A 102 -36.91 -36.17 21.43
CA ILE A 102 -37.11 -34.77 21.02
C ILE A 102 -36.68 -33.80 22.14
N ILE A 103 -37.03 -34.07 23.40
CA ILE A 103 -36.62 -33.25 24.54
C ILE A 103 -35.10 -33.24 24.68
N LEU A 104 -34.45 -34.40 24.55
CA LEU A 104 -32.99 -34.51 24.62
C LEU A 104 -32.32 -33.74 23.47
N LEU A 105 -32.80 -33.90 22.24
CA LEU A 105 -32.29 -33.16 21.07
C LEU A 105 -32.49 -31.65 21.21
N THR A 106 -33.65 -31.22 21.68
CA THR A 106 -33.96 -29.79 21.91
C THR A 106 -33.08 -29.22 23.02
N GLY A 107 -32.92 -29.96 24.12
CA GLY A 107 -32.04 -29.57 25.22
C GLY A 107 -30.58 -29.49 24.79
N ALA A 108 -30.09 -30.49 24.06
CA ALA A 108 -28.73 -30.50 23.51
C ALA A 108 -28.51 -29.33 22.54
N GLY A 109 -29.47 -29.05 21.65
CA GLY A 109 -29.42 -27.93 20.71
C GLY A 109 -29.38 -26.57 21.41
N LEU A 110 -30.20 -26.37 22.45
CA LEU A 110 -30.19 -25.15 23.26
C LEU A 110 -28.86 -25.00 24.01
N CYS A 111 -28.37 -26.05 24.66
CA CYS A 111 -27.09 -26.04 25.36
C CYS A 111 -25.93 -25.71 24.42
N TYR A 112 -25.88 -26.35 23.24
CA TYR A 112 -24.88 -26.05 22.21
C TYR A 112 -24.93 -24.59 21.77
N HIS A 113 -26.13 -24.06 21.52
CA HIS A 113 -26.29 -22.68 21.07
C HIS A 113 -25.88 -21.65 22.15
N TYR A 114 -26.18 -21.91 23.42
CA TYR A 114 -25.69 -21.08 24.54
C TYR A 114 -24.17 -21.17 24.69
N TRP A 115 -23.61 -22.38 24.66
CA TRP A 115 -22.17 -22.61 24.72
C TRP A 115 -21.43 -21.91 23.57
N TYR A 116 -21.92 -22.06 22.34
CA TYR A 116 -21.33 -21.41 21.16
C TYR A 116 -21.33 -19.88 21.28
N LYS A 117 -22.46 -19.28 21.68
CA LYS A 117 -22.53 -17.82 21.90
C LYS A 117 -21.56 -17.35 22.98
N TRP A 118 -21.40 -18.12 24.04
CA TRP A 118 -20.45 -17.83 25.10
C TRP A 118 -19.00 -17.97 24.61
N GLU A 119 -18.70 -19.04 23.87
CA GLU A 119 -17.37 -19.33 23.33
C GLU A 119 -16.91 -18.25 22.36
N VAL A 120 -17.77 -17.82 21.43
CA VAL A 120 -17.47 -16.73 20.49
C VAL A 120 -17.10 -15.44 21.23
N GLN A 121 -17.88 -15.06 22.25
CA GLN A 121 -17.56 -13.86 23.05
C GLN A 121 -16.26 -14.02 23.85
N ARG A 122 -15.96 -15.25 24.30
CA ARG A 122 -14.75 -15.57 25.05
C ARG A 122 -13.50 -15.51 24.19
N LYS A 123 -13.55 -16.06 22.97
CA LYS A 123 -12.46 -15.96 21.98
C LYS A 123 -12.20 -14.50 21.60
N MET A 124 -13.26 -13.75 21.27
CA MET A 124 -13.13 -12.32 20.99
C MET A 124 -12.55 -11.53 22.17
N ALA A 125 -12.95 -11.82 23.42
CA ALA A 125 -12.35 -11.17 24.58
C ALA A 125 -10.86 -11.52 24.76
N ARG A 126 -10.46 -12.74 24.39
CA ARG A 126 -9.05 -13.19 24.42
C ARG A 126 -8.20 -12.44 23.41
N ALA A 127 -8.75 -12.06 22.26
CA ALA A 127 -8.03 -11.30 21.24
C ALA A 127 -7.50 -9.95 21.76
N PHE A 128 -8.17 -9.36 22.76
CA PHE A 128 -7.76 -8.11 23.42
C PHE A 128 -7.02 -8.34 24.75
N ALA A 129 -6.67 -9.58 25.08
CA ALA A 129 -5.93 -9.88 26.30
C ALA A 129 -4.42 -9.64 26.09
N LYS A 130 -3.72 -9.30 27.18
CA LYS A 130 -2.27 -9.08 27.20
C LYS A 130 -1.51 -10.19 26.50
N GLY A 131 -0.66 -9.81 25.55
CA GLY A 131 0.27 -10.70 24.86
C GLY A 131 -0.34 -11.69 23.88
N TYR A 132 -1.62 -11.52 23.48
CA TYR A 132 -2.26 -12.41 22.50
C TYR A 132 -1.78 -12.13 21.06
N ASP A 133 -1.58 -10.86 20.71
CA ASP A 133 -1.36 -10.47 19.32
C ASP A 133 -0.01 -11.02 18.78
N PRO A 134 0.01 -11.89 17.75
CA PRO A 134 1.25 -12.39 17.16
C PRO A 134 2.12 -11.29 16.55
N VAL A 135 1.52 -10.14 16.22
CA VAL A 135 2.26 -8.97 15.73
C VAL A 135 3.22 -8.44 16.79
N LEU A 136 2.90 -8.60 18.08
CA LEU A 136 3.81 -8.23 19.16
C LEU A 136 5.08 -9.06 19.16
N GLU A 137 5.03 -10.37 18.85
CA GLU A 137 6.24 -11.21 18.84
C GLU A 137 7.24 -10.73 17.78
N LEU A 138 6.72 -10.37 16.60
CA LEU A 138 7.50 -9.78 15.51
C LEU A 138 8.01 -8.37 15.87
N ALA A 139 7.16 -7.56 16.49
CA ALA A 139 7.52 -6.22 16.92
C ALA A 139 8.58 -6.26 18.06
N GLN A 140 8.51 -7.22 18.97
CA GLN A 140 9.52 -7.43 20.01
C GLN A 140 10.87 -7.81 19.41
N ALA A 141 10.89 -8.70 18.41
CA ALA A 141 12.10 -9.08 17.70
C ALA A 141 12.76 -7.92 16.94
N THR A 142 11.98 -6.89 16.58
CA THR A 142 12.49 -5.71 15.87
C THR A 142 12.84 -4.54 16.79
N ALA A 143 12.24 -4.44 17.98
CA ALA A 143 12.44 -3.34 18.93
C ALA A 143 13.61 -3.55 19.92
N LYS A 144 13.96 -4.81 20.22
CA LYS A 144 15.03 -5.16 21.17
C LYS A 144 16.25 -5.72 20.46
N GLU A 145 17.45 -5.42 20.97
CA GLU A 145 18.67 -6.13 20.55
C GLU A 145 18.69 -7.56 21.11
N SER A 146 19.60 -8.42 20.62
CA SER A 146 19.81 -9.79 21.13
C SER A 146 20.03 -9.84 22.64
N ASP A 147 20.53 -8.74 23.18
CA ASP A 147 20.97 -8.60 24.57
C ASP A 147 19.85 -7.99 25.46
N GLY A 148 18.67 -7.73 24.89
CA GLY A 148 17.50 -7.20 25.59
C GLY A 148 17.51 -5.68 25.83
N THR A 149 18.56 -4.99 25.40
CA THR A 149 18.67 -3.53 25.41
C THR A 149 17.70 -2.88 24.40
N PRO A 150 17.12 -1.71 24.73
CA PRO A 150 16.30 -0.97 23.79
C PRO A 150 17.14 -0.56 22.59
N ARG A 151 16.58 -0.62 21.38
CA ARG A 151 17.36 -0.26 20.21
C ARG A 151 17.72 1.25 20.25
N LYS A 152 19.01 1.63 20.33
CA LYS A 152 19.54 2.97 19.98
C LYS A 152 19.01 3.45 18.61
N GLY A 153 18.76 4.74 18.42
CA GLY A 153 18.17 5.25 17.17
C GLY A 153 16.66 5.02 17.02
N ILE A 154 15.97 4.50 18.04
CA ILE A 154 14.52 4.70 18.18
C ILE A 154 14.30 6.13 18.66
N ILE A 155 13.51 6.89 17.91
CA ILE A 155 13.19 8.29 18.23
C ILE A 155 11.79 8.35 18.79
N ARG A 156 11.66 8.99 19.96
CA ARG A 156 10.37 9.30 20.55
C ARG A 156 9.83 10.57 19.89
N ARG A 157 8.75 10.41 19.14
CA ARG A 157 8.11 11.51 18.39
C ARG A 157 7.23 12.35 19.30
N LYS A 158 6.96 13.60 18.89
CA LYS A 158 6.06 14.53 19.60
C LYS A 158 4.65 13.94 19.76
N GLU A 159 4.19 13.19 18.77
CA GLU A 159 2.86 12.57 18.78
C GLU A 159 2.78 11.28 19.62
N GLN A 160 3.92 10.70 19.99
CA GLN A 160 3.99 9.41 20.69
C GLN A 160 3.21 9.44 22.01
N ASP A 161 3.36 10.49 22.82
CA ASP A 161 2.70 10.58 24.13
C ASP A 161 1.16 10.57 24.01
N TYR A 162 0.62 11.17 22.95
CA TYR A 162 -0.82 11.14 22.69
C TYR A 162 -1.25 9.76 22.19
N VAL A 163 -0.48 9.16 21.28
CA VAL A 163 -0.75 7.81 20.76
C VAL A 163 -0.69 6.76 21.87
N ASP A 164 0.28 6.83 22.77
CA ASP A 164 0.41 5.92 23.91
C ASP A 164 -0.85 5.99 24.79
N LYS A 165 -1.36 7.20 25.07
CA LYS A 165 -2.60 7.39 25.84
C LYS A 165 -3.82 6.82 25.11
N VAL A 166 -3.92 6.98 23.78
CA VAL A 166 -5.00 6.41 22.99
C VAL A 166 -4.94 4.88 23.01
N ILE A 167 -3.78 4.30 22.75
CA ILE A 167 -3.55 2.85 22.68
C ILE A 167 -3.75 2.19 24.05
N ASN A 168 -3.37 2.87 25.13
CA ASN A 168 -3.65 2.38 26.47
C ASN A 168 -5.16 2.43 26.81
N GLY A 169 -5.98 3.19 26.07
CA GLY A 169 -7.39 3.43 26.36
C GLY A 169 -7.58 4.44 27.50
N GLU A 170 -6.68 5.42 27.61
CA GLU A 170 -6.80 6.55 28.56
C GLU A 170 -7.71 7.66 28.00
N ILE A 171 -7.69 7.79 26.68
CA ILE A 171 -8.53 8.74 25.94
C ILE A 171 -9.78 8.02 25.46
N SER A 172 -10.94 8.64 25.70
CA SER A 172 -12.25 8.15 25.27
C SER A 172 -13.10 9.31 24.75
N GLY A 173 -14.11 9.00 23.92
CA GLY A 173 -14.99 10.03 23.35
C GLY A 173 -14.66 10.43 21.91
N GLU A 174 -13.51 9.99 21.38
CA GLU A 174 -13.04 10.27 20.03
C GLU A 174 -12.43 9.01 19.39
N TYR A 175 -12.41 8.99 18.04
CA TYR A 175 -11.65 8.01 17.27
C TYR A 175 -10.59 8.74 16.45
N LEU A 176 -9.51 8.03 16.12
CA LEU A 176 -8.30 8.64 15.57
C LEU A 176 -8.12 8.29 14.11
N LEU A 177 -7.77 9.30 13.30
CA LEU A 177 -7.22 9.12 11.96
C LEU A 177 -5.76 9.58 11.97
N LEU A 178 -4.85 8.63 11.85
CA LEU A 178 -3.42 8.84 11.67
C LEU A 178 -3.14 9.01 10.18
N MET A 179 -2.77 10.22 9.79
CA MET A 179 -2.56 10.61 8.41
C MET A 179 -1.11 11.00 8.17
N GLY A 180 -0.52 10.57 7.07
CA GLY A 180 0.80 11.06 6.66
C GLY A 180 1.46 10.15 5.64
N PRO A 181 2.54 10.59 4.98
CA PRO A 181 3.16 9.85 3.89
C PRO A 181 3.61 8.43 4.24
N LYS A 182 3.76 7.60 3.20
CA LYS A 182 4.28 6.24 3.33
C LYS A 182 5.70 6.24 3.87
N GLY A 183 5.96 5.38 4.85
CA GLY A 183 7.29 5.29 5.48
C GLY A 183 7.63 6.41 6.47
N ALA A 184 6.66 7.28 6.82
CA ALA A 184 6.84 8.30 7.85
C ALA A 184 6.87 7.72 9.28
N GLY A 185 6.61 6.42 9.51
CA GLY A 185 6.71 5.78 10.84
C GLY A 185 5.40 5.64 11.63
N LYS A 186 4.24 5.84 10.99
CA LYS A 186 2.90 5.72 11.61
C LYS A 186 2.68 4.36 12.28
N THR A 187 2.94 3.28 11.54
CA THR A 187 2.81 1.90 12.04
C THR A 187 3.80 1.61 13.16
N SER A 188 5.06 2.03 13.01
CA SER A 188 6.10 1.83 14.04
C SER A 188 5.73 2.52 15.36
N MET A 189 5.15 3.72 15.30
CA MET A 189 4.67 4.47 16.47
C MET A 189 3.57 3.71 17.22
N LEU A 190 2.61 3.11 16.50
CA LEU A 190 1.56 2.29 17.12
C LEU A 190 2.08 0.99 17.69
N LEU A 191 2.96 0.30 16.95
CA LEU A 191 3.55 -0.94 17.43
C LEU A 191 4.39 -0.69 18.70
N HIS A 192 5.10 0.42 18.79
CA HIS A 192 5.81 0.82 19.99
C HIS A 192 4.87 0.99 21.18
N ALA A 193 3.76 1.72 21.01
CA ALA A 193 2.74 1.88 22.05
C ALA A 193 2.11 0.54 22.47
N MET A 194 1.81 -0.33 21.51
CA MET A 194 1.31 -1.68 21.78
C MET A 194 2.33 -2.54 22.52
N LEU A 195 3.62 -2.43 22.18
CA LEU A 195 4.69 -3.16 22.88
C LEU A 195 4.82 -2.73 24.34
N GLU A 196 4.78 -1.42 24.61
CA GLU A 196 4.85 -0.89 25.98
C GLU A 196 3.69 -1.39 26.84
N ASN A 197 2.48 -1.48 26.28
CA ASN A 197 1.29 -2.00 26.97
C ASN A 197 1.04 -3.50 26.77
N GLN A 198 1.95 -4.23 26.12
CA GLN A 198 1.79 -5.66 25.81
C GLN A 198 0.47 -5.99 25.07
N ALA A 199 0.03 -5.10 24.17
CA ALA A 199 -1.26 -5.09 23.47
C ALA A 199 -2.47 -5.29 24.39
N ASP A 200 -2.39 -4.85 25.64
CA ASP A 200 -3.53 -4.95 26.54
C ASP A 200 -4.69 -4.12 26.01
N GLY A 201 -5.76 -4.77 25.56
CA GLY A 201 -6.97 -4.08 25.09
C GLY A 201 -6.88 -3.59 23.66
N CYS A 202 -5.87 -4.04 22.92
CA CYS A 202 -5.63 -3.65 21.54
C CYS A 202 -5.83 -4.86 20.63
N ALA A 203 -6.52 -4.66 19.50
CA ALA A 203 -6.50 -5.58 18.39
C ALA A 203 -6.21 -4.81 17.10
N MET A 204 -5.53 -5.44 16.17
CA MET A 204 -5.04 -4.80 14.97
C MET A 204 -5.40 -5.63 13.73
N LEU A 205 -5.94 -4.95 12.72
CA LEU A 205 -6.21 -5.53 11.41
C LEU A 205 -5.59 -4.69 10.31
N GLU A 206 -5.29 -5.33 9.19
CA GLU A 206 -4.75 -4.68 8.00
C GLU A 206 -5.81 -4.66 6.91
N ALA A 207 -6.16 -3.47 6.42
CA ALA A 207 -7.10 -3.32 5.33
C ALA A 207 -6.54 -3.86 4.00
N HIS A 208 -7.44 -4.12 3.06
CA HIS A 208 -7.15 -4.72 1.77
C HIS A 208 -8.17 -4.20 0.76
N GLU A 209 -7.83 -4.28 -0.53
CA GLU A 209 -8.70 -3.87 -1.64
C GLU A 209 -9.97 -4.72 -1.68
N ASP A 210 -9.81 -6.04 -1.62
CA ASP A 210 -10.91 -7.00 -1.53
C ASP A 210 -11.56 -7.05 -0.12
N PRO A 211 -12.86 -6.72 0.02
CA PRO A 211 -13.61 -6.85 1.27
C PRO A 211 -13.64 -8.27 1.87
N GLU A 212 -13.54 -9.33 1.07
CA GLU A 212 -13.43 -10.71 1.58
C GLU A 212 -12.14 -10.92 2.36
N VAL A 213 -11.03 -10.37 1.86
CA VAL A 213 -9.75 -10.42 2.56
C VAL A 213 -9.81 -9.61 3.85
N VAL A 214 -10.48 -8.45 3.84
CA VAL A 214 -10.73 -7.67 5.06
C VAL A 214 -11.56 -8.47 6.08
N ARG A 215 -12.60 -9.19 5.62
CA ARG A 215 -13.42 -10.08 6.46
C ARG A 215 -12.55 -11.13 7.14
N LEU A 216 -11.72 -11.85 6.39
CA LEU A 216 -10.83 -12.88 6.94
C LEU A 216 -9.82 -12.31 7.93
N ARG A 217 -9.19 -11.17 7.60
CA ARG A 217 -8.22 -10.49 8.47
C ARG A 217 -8.85 -9.97 9.75
N LEU A 218 -10.07 -9.42 9.69
CA LEU A 218 -10.85 -9.04 10.86
C LEU A 218 -11.18 -10.26 11.73
N GLY A 219 -11.56 -11.38 11.12
CA GLY A 219 -11.81 -12.64 11.82
C GLY A 219 -10.60 -13.07 12.62
N LYS A 220 -9.43 -13.12 11.98
CA LYS A 220 -8.15 -13.45 12.63
C LYS A 220 -7.79 -12.46 13.75
N ALA A 221 -7.92 -11.16 13.50
CA ALA A 221 -7.61 -10.12 14.48
C ALA A 221 -8.50 -10.19 15.73
N LEU A 222 -9.73 -10.66 15.60
CA LEU A 222 -10.70 -10.77 16.68
C LEU A 222 -10.84 -12.20 17.23
N ASP A 223 -10.02 -13.16 16.83
CA ASP A 223 -10.21 -14.60 17.14
C ASP A 223 -11.67 -15.05 16.89
N PHE A 224 -12.22 -14.62 15.75
CA PHE A 224 -13.61 -14.79 15.35
C PHE A 224 -13.72 -15.71 14.14
N GLU A 225 -14.39 -16.84 14.33
CA GLU A 225 -14.71 -17.81 13.28
C GLU A 225 -16.06 -17.44 12.64
N TYR A 226 -16.08 -17.31 11.32
CA TYR A 226 -17.30 -17.06 10.57
C TYR A 226 -18.17 -18.33 10.50
N ASN A 227 -19.44 -18.19 10.15
CA ASN A 227 -20.37 -19.33 10.14
C ASN A 227 -19.93 -20.42 9.16
N GLU A 228 -19.28 -20.03 8.06
CA GLU A 228 -18.69 -20.90 7.04
C GLU A 228 -17.62 -21.83 7.63
N ASP A 229 -16.85 -21.35 8.61
CA ASP A 229 -15.77 -22.10 9.26
C ASP A 229 -16.29 -22.99 10.41
N SER A 230 -17.56 -22.85 10.78
CA SER A 230 -18.16 -23.61 11.88
C SER A 230 -18.67 -24.98 11.44
N PHE A 231 -18.53 -25.99 12.29
CA PHE A 231 -19.13 -27.32 12.05
C PHE A 231 -20.64 -27.28 11.78
N ALA A 232 -21.33 -26.22 12.22
CA ALA A 232 -22.75 -26.02 11.92
C ALA A 232 -23.00 -25.67 10.44
N GLY A 233 -22.03 -25.07 9.74
CA GLY A 233 -22.09 -24.78 8.30
C GLY A 233 -22.18 -26.04 7.44
N LEU A 234 -21.65 -27.18 7.91
CA LEU A 234 -21.75 -28.48 7.21
C LEU A 234 -23.18 -29.03 7.13
N PHE A 235 -24.06 -28.62 8.05
CA PHE A 235 -25.44 -29.13 8.15
C PHE A 235 -26.49 -28.06 7.86
N GLN A 236 -26.08 -26.81 7.64
CA GLN A 236 -26.95 -25.73 7.22
C GLN A 236 -26.94 -25.63 5.70
N ARG A 237 -28.11 -25.72 5.07
CA ARG A 237 -28.24 -25.29 3.66
C ARG A 237 -27.79 -23.84 3.61
N LYS A 238 -26.88 -23.52 2.67
CA LYS A 238 -26.54 -22.13 2.29
C LYS A 238 -27.85 -21.34 2.22
N ASP A 239 -28.00 -20.36 3.11
CA ASP A 239 -29.19 -19.50 3.11
C ASP A 239 -29.21 -18.79 1.74
N PRO A 240 -30.33 -18.74 1.00
CA PRO A 240 -30.39 -18.04 -0.30
C PRO A 240 -30.07 -16.54 -0.21
N ARG A 241 -29.89 -16.01 1.00
CA ARG A 241 -29.41 -14.67 1.32
C ARG A 241 -27.98 -14.74 1.88
N GLU A 242 -27.09 -15.36 1.14
CA GLU A 242 -25.68 -15.36 1.50
C GLU A 242 -25.22 -13.90 1.68
N ALA A 243 -24.76 -13.60 2.89
CA ALA A 243 -24.39 -12.25 3.27
C ALA A 243 -23.06 -11.93 2.61
N GLY A 244 -22.98 -10.86 1.84
CA GLY A 244 -21.70 -10.38 1.32
C GLY A 244 -20.71 -10.06 2.45
N PRO A 245 -19.42 -9.93 2.13
CA PRO A 245 -18.35 -9.80 3.12
C PRO A 245 -18.55 -8.65 4.10
N ILE A 246 -19.08 -7.53 3.60
CA ILE A 246 -19.38 -6.32 4.39
C ILE A 246 -20.40 -6.60 5.50
N LEU A 247 -21.43 -7.41 5.22
CA LEU A 247 -22.45 -7.74 6.20
C LEU A 247 -21.93 -8.71 7.26
N ASP A 248 -21.02 -9.60 6.88
CA ASP A 248 -20.34 -10.49 7.85
C ASP A 248 -19.38 -9.73 8.75
N ILE A 249 -18.65 -8.75 8.20
CA ILE A 249 -17.86 -7.79 8.99
C ILE A 249 -18.79 -7.06 9.98
N GLU A 250 -19.92 -6.52 9.53
CA GLU A 250 -20.87 -5.81 10.39
C GLU A 250 -21.43 -6.69 11.52
N ARG A 251 -21.67 -7.98 11.25
CA ARG A 251 -22.06 -8.97 12.28
C ARG A 251 -20.95 -9.24 13.28
N ALA A 252 -19.70 -9.34 12.82
CA ALA A 252 -18.54 -9.50 13.69
C ALA A 252 -18.38 -8.27 14.61
N LEU A 253 -18.49 -7.06 14.05
CA LEU A 253 -18.42 -5.80 14.81
C LEU A 253 -19.58 -5.68 15.81
N ALA A 254 -20.80 -6.11 15.47
CA ALA A 254 -21.93 -6.14 16.40
C ALA A 254 -21.70 -7.12 17.59
N LYS A 255 -20.98 -8.22 17.36
CA LYS A 255 -20.56 -9.14 18.45
C LYS A 255 -19.43 -8.51 19.27
N LEU A 256 -18.47 -7.86 18.61
CA LEU A 256 -17.39 -7.12 19.26
C LEU A 256 -17.94 -6.03 20.19
N GLU A 257 -18.98 -5.30 19.80
CA GLU A 257 -19.62 -4.29 20.64
C GLU A 257 -20.05 -4.83 22.01
N LYS A 258 -20.63 -6.04 22.05
CA LYS A 258 -21.02 -6.69 23.30
C LYS A 258 -19.81 -7.05 24.16
N VAL A 259 -18.71 -7.45 23.53
CA VAL A 259 -17.45 -7.76 24.20
C VAL A 259 -16.81 -6.47 24.72
N ALA A 260 -16.77 -5.41 23.91
CA ALA A 260 -16.24 -4.10 24.27
C ALA A 260 -16.96 -3.49 25.48
N ILE A 261 -18.29 -3.57 25.54
CA ILE A 261 -19.07 -3.14 26.72
C ILE A 261 -18.66 -3.92 27.98
N ARG A 262 -18.49 -5.24 27.85
CA ARG A 262 -18.16 -6.12 28.99
C ARG A 262 -16.73 -5.91 29.46
N GLU A 263 -15.77 -5.93 28.54
CA GLU A 263 -14.34 -5.79 28.85
C GLU A 263 -14.01 -4.36 29.25
N GLY A 264 -14.65 -3.36 28.63
CA GLY A 264 -14.51 -1.96 29.03
C GLY A 264 -14.92 -1.70 30.48
N ARG A 265 -16.01 -2.33 30.95
CA ARG A 265 -16.42 -2.28 32.37
C ARG A 265 -15.46 -2.99 33.32
N LYS A 266 -14.82 -4.07 32.89
CA LYS A 266 -13.83 -4.80 33.72
C LYS A 266 -12.51 -4.02 33.82
N ARG A 267 -12.10 -3.40 32.72
CA ARG A 267 -10.82 -2.68 32.60
C ARG A 267 -10.90 -1.22 33.02
N ASN A 268 -12.10 -0.64 33.12
CA ASN A 268 -12.37 0.80 33.26
C ASN A 268 -11.75 1.65 32.14
N ARG A 269 -11.55 1.07 30.96
CA ARG A 269 -10.90 1.68 29.79
C ARG A 269 -11.51 1.10 28.51
N PRO A 270 -11.76 1.89 27.44
CA PRO A 270 -12.25 1.38 26.17
C PRO A 270 -11.26 0.37 25.55
N LEU A 271 -11.78 -0.54 24.73
CA LEU A 271 -10.94 -1.33 23.83
C LEU A 271 -10.42 -0.46 22.67
N VAL A 272 -9.34 -0.87 22.03
CA VAL A 272 -8.78 -0.17 20.88
C VAL A 272 -8.73 -1.11 19.69
N LEU A 273 -9.37 -0.73 18.58
CA LEU A 273 -9.32 -1.46 17.32
C LEU A 273 -8.56 -0.64 16.28
N ILE A 274 -7.43 -1.15 15.81
CA ILE A 274 -6.56 -0.48 14.87
C ILE A 274 -6.82 -1.03 13.46
N VAL A 275 -7.14 -0.15 12.52
CA VAL A 275 -7.31 -0.44 11.09
C VAL A 275 -6.12 0.16 10.34
N GLN A 276 -5.13 -0.67 10.04
CA GLN A 276 -3.96 -0.26 9.27
C GLN A 276 -4.25 -0.17 7.78
N ASN A 277 -3.51 0.71 7.10
CA ASN A 277 -3.53 0.89 5.65
C ASN A 277 -4.93 1.07 5.08
N ALA A 278 -5.77 1.88 5.73
CA ALA A 278 -7.17 2.12 5.31
C ALA A 278 -7.29 2.64 3.87
N HIS A 279 -6.22 3.20 3.31
CA HIS A 279 -6.13 3.63 1.90
C HIS A 279 -6.07 2.46 0.90
N PHE A 280 -5.84 1.23 1.33
CA PHE A 280 -5.98 0.03 0.49
C PHE A 280 -7.43 -0.39 0.31
N ILE A 281 -8.38 0.11 1.10
CA ILE A 281 -9.79 -0.09 0.76
C ILE A 281 -10.01 0.59 -0.60
N HIS A 282 -10.51 -0.15 -1.59
CA HIS A 282 -10.63 0.39 -2.93
C HIS A 282 -11.60 1.59 -2.98
N ASP A 283 -11.35 2.57 -3.86
CA ASP A 283 -12.19 3.77 -4.00
C ASP A 283 -13.42 3.49 -4.90
N ASP A 284 -14.11 2.37 -4.63
CA ASP A 284 -15.32 1.91 -5.31
C ASP A 284 -16.54 1.88 -4.39
N GLU A 285 -17.69 1.48 -4.91
CA GLU A 285 -18.95 1.46 -4.15
C GLU A 285 -18.88 0.55 -2.92
N ASP A 286 -18.27 -0.64 -3.04
CA ASP A 286 -18.13 -1.61 -1.96
C ASP A 286 -17.14 -1.13 -0.89
N GLY A 287 -15.98 -0.60 -1.29
CA GLY A 287 -15.00 -0.01 -0.39
C GLY A 287 -15.53 1.23 0.32
N HIS A 288 -16.32 2.06 -0.36
CA HIS A 288 -17.04 3.18 0.24
C HIS A 288 -18.03 2.72 1.28
N ALA A 289 -18.80 1.67 1.00
CA ALA A 289 -19.76 1.10 1.93
C ALA A 289 -19.06 0.52 3.17
N LEU A 290 -17.94 -0.18 2.99
CA LEU A 290 -17.11 -0.72 4.07
C LEU A 290 -16.54 0.39 4.96
N LEU A 291 -15.89 1.40 4.36
CA LEU A 291 -15.28 2.52 5.09
C LEU A 291 -16.35 3.32 5.85
N HIS A 292 -17.51 3.55 5.23
CA HIS A 292 -18.64 4.22 5.87
C HIS A 292 -19.21 3.44 7.05
N MET A 293 -19.37 2.12 6.92
CA MET A 293 -19.82 1.25 8.02
C MET A 293 -18.82 1.26 9.19
N LEU A 294 -17.51 1.15 8.89
CA LEU A 294 -16.46 1.26 9.92
C LEU A 294 -16.52 2.62 10.63
N GLN A 295 -16.71 3.70 9.88
CA GLN A 295 -16.86 5.05 10.44
C GLN A 295 -18.09 5.16 11.36
N GLN A 296 -19.25 4.63 10.93
CA GLN A 296 -20.46 4.65 11.76
C GLN A 296 -20.25 3.92 13.09
N ARG A 297 -19.54 2.79 13.07
CA ARG A 297 -19.15 2.07 14.28
C ARG A 297 -18.18 2.87 15.13
N ALA A 298 -17.16 3.49 14.52
CA ALA A 298 -16.21 4.34 15.22
C ALA A 298 -16.91 5.50 15.96
N GLU A 299 -17.85 6.19 15.30
CA GLU A 299 -18.65 7.27 15.90
C GLU A 299 -19.48 6.79 17.10
N ALA A 300 -20.23 5.69 16.92
CA ALA A 300 -21.09 5.14 17.96
C ALA A 300 -20.28 4.62 19.18
N TRP A 301 -19.16 3.95 18.94
CA TRP A 301 -18.33 3.40 20.00
C TRP A 301 -17.53 4.47 20.74
N SER A 302 -17.08 5.50 20.04
CA SER A 302 -16.45 6.68 20.65
C SER A 302 -17.46 7.42 21.53
N GLN A 303 -18.69 7.63 21.05
CA GLN A 303 -19.76 8.28 21.82
C GLN A 303 -20.10 7.52 23.12
N SER A 304 -20.10 6.19 23.08
CA SER A 304 -20.40 5.36 24.24
C SER A 304 -19.19 5.06 25.13
N GLY A 305 -17.97 5.39 24.68
CA GLY A 305 -16.72 5.16 25.41
C GLY A 305 -16.38 3.67 25.57
N VAL A 306 -16.85 2.81 24.65
CA VAL A 306 -16.64 1.35 24.74
C VAL A 306 -15.47 0.86 23.92
N CYS A 307 -15.21 1.49 22.77
CA CYS A 307 -14.13 1.14 21.86
C CYS A 307 -13.68 2.37 21.07
N THR A 308 -12.37 2.55 20.94
CA THR A 308 -11.72 3.58 20.13
C THR A 308 -11.19 2.94 18.86
N MET A 309 -11.67 3.37 17.70
CA MET A 309 -11.08 2.95 16.43
C MET A 309 -9.91 3.86 16.03
N VAL A 310 -8.85 3.29 15.47
CA VAL A 310 -7.69 4.03 14.95
C VAL A 310 -7.48 3.67 13.49
N PHE A 311 -7.72 4.61 12.58
CA PHE A 311 -7.47 4.43 11.15
C PHE A 311 -6.09 4.96 10.78
N LEU A 312 -5.32 4.22 10.00
CA LEU A 312 -4.08 4.71 9.40
C LEU A 312 -4.27 4.90 7.90
N THR A 313 -3.94 6.09 7.39
CA THR A 313 -3.96 6.36 5.96
C THR A 313 -2.71 7.10 5.51
N ASP A 314 -2.29 6.76 4.30
CA ASP A 314 -1.18 7.43 3.61
C ASP A 314 -1.71 8.44 2.61
N ASN A 315 -2.92 8.18 2.08
CA ASN A 315 -3.56 8.97 1.04
C ASN A 315 -4.64 9.88 1.61
N TYR A 316 -4.84 11.00 0.93
CA TYR A 316 -5.80 12.05 1.27
C TYR A 316 -7.26 11.64 1.07
N TRP A 317 -7.56 10.79 0.09
CA TRP A 317 -8.95 10.45 -0.26
C TRP A 317 -9.73 9.83 0.90
N VAL A 318 -9.07 9.02 1.75
CA VAL A 318 -9.67 8.43 2.95
C VAL A 318 -10.10 9.53 3.93
N PHE A 319 -9.27 10.55 4.10
CA PHE A 319 -9.62 11.70 4.93
C PHE A 319 -10.78 12.50 4.33
N ASP A 320 -10.77 12.78 3.02
CA ASP A 320 -11.87 13.50 2.36
C ASP A 320 -13.21 12.79 2.57
N ARG A 321 -13.20 11.46 2.44
CA ARG A 321 -14.39 10.63 2.62
C ARG A 321 -14.87 10.63 4.06
N LEU A 322 -13.99 10.36 5.02
CA LEU A 322 -14.32 10.28 6.43
C LEU A 322 -14.73 11.66 7.00
N ARG A 323 -14.15 12.75 6.53
CA ARG A 323 -14.44 14.11 7.04
C ARG A 323 -15.92 14.48 6.93
N ARG A 324 -16.66 13.96 5.95
CA ARG A 324 -18.08 14.31 5.69
C ARG A 324 -19.01 13.99 6.86
N ASN A 325 -18.77 12.85 7.51
CA ASN A 325 -19.59 12.34 8.62
C ASN A 325 -18.86 12.36 9.97
N ALA A 326 -17.70 13.03 10.05
CA ALA A 326 -16.86 13.07 11.22
C ALA A 326 -17.34 14.11 12.23
N THR A 327 -17.88 13.65 13.36
CA THR A 327 -18.20 14.46 14.54
C THR A 327 -17.19 14.28 15.66
N ARG A 328 -16.60 13.08 15.78
CA ARG A 328 -15.66 12.69 16.84
C ARG A 328 -14.31 12.22 16.31
N MET A 329 -14.02 12.50 15.04
CA MET A 329 -12.73 12.15 14.45
C MET A 329 -11.68 13.16 14.87
N HIS A 330 -10.65 12.69 15.57
CA HIS A 330 -9.42 13.44 15.74
C HIS A 330 -8.43 13.06 14.64
N VAL A 331 -7.84 14.05 13.98
CA VAL A 331 -6.89 13.82 12.88
C VAL A 331 -5.50 14.24 13.31
N LEU A 332 -4.60 13.26 13.41
CA LEU A 332 -3.22 13.46 13.78
C LEU A 332 -2.33 13.21 12.55
N SER A 333 -1.61 14.26 12.15
CA SER A 333 -0.73 14.22 10.99
C SER A 333 0.69 13.88 11.43
N VAL A 334 1.20 12.75 10.98
CA VAL A 334 2.57 12.30 11.25
C VAL A 334 3.50 12.84 10.18
N ARG A 335 4.53 13.56 10.61
CA ARG A 335 5.51 14.19 9.73
C ARG A 335 6.81 13.38 9.65
N ASP A 336 7.65 13.76 8.68
CA ASP A 336 9.04 13.31 8.62
C ASP A 336 9.84 13.87 9.81
N LEU A 337 10.98 13.25 10.09
CA LEU A 337 11.86 13.69 11.16
C LEU A 337 12.44 15.08 10.87
N THR A 338 12.63 15.84 11.93
CA THR A 338 13.34 17.12 11.91
C THR A 338 14.85 16.90 11.63
N PRO A 339 15.60 17.93 11.27
CA PRO A 339 17.06 17.82 11.10
C PRO A 339 17.77 17.26 12.35
N HIS A 340 17.35 17.69 13.55
CA HIS A 340 17.89 17.19 14.82
C HIS A 340 17.55 15.71 15.06
N GLU A 341 16.26 15.36 14.96
CA GLU A 341 15.84 13.96 15.08
C GLU A 341 16.52 13.07 14.02
N THR A 342 16.76 13.60 12.83
CA THR A 342 17.50 12.87 11.77
C THR A 342 18.95 12.61 12.18
N PHE A 343 19.61 13.57 12.82
CA PHE A 343 20.95 13.37 13.37
C PHE A 343 20.97 12.29 14.46
N ASP A 344 20.02 12.32 15.39
CA ASP A 344 19.92 11.30 16.45
C ASP A 344 19.64 9.91 15.85
N TYR A 345 18.78 9.85 14.83
CA TYR A 345 18.49 8.62 14.10
C TYR A 345 19.75 8.05 13.46
N LEU A 346 20.44 8.88 12.67
CA LEU A 346 21.57 8.48 11.84
C LEU A 346 22.76 8.12 12.71
N SER A 347 23.11 8.96 13.70
CA SER A 347 24.22 8.69 14.62
C SER A 347 24.00 7.39 15.40
N GLY A 348 22.79 7.17 15.91
CA GLY A 348 22.43 5.96 16.64
C GLY A 348 22.42 4.71 15.76
N THR A 349 21.87 4.80 14.55
CA THR A 349 21.69 3.65 13.64
C THR A 349 22.98 3.29 12.89
N HIS A 350 23.76 4.29 12.46
CA HIS A 350 25.03 4.09 11.78
C HIS A 350 26.04 3.39 12.67
N ALA A 351 26.19 3.83 13.92
CA ALA A 351 27.11 3.23 14.90
C ALA A 351 26.84 1.75 15.18
N ARG A 352 25.66 1.24 14.79
CA ARG A 352 25.30 -0.18 14.94
C ARG A 352 25.67 -1.02 13.74
N HIS A 353 25.43 -0.48 12.55
CA HIS A 353 25.79 -1.16 11.31
C HIS A 353 27.31 -1.11 11.09
N PHE A 354 27.94 -0.01 11.50
CA PHE A 354 29.36 0.26 11.31
C PHE A 354 29.99 0.79 12.62
N PRO A 355 30.19 -0.09 13.62
CA PRO A 355 30.78 0.32 14.91
C PRO A 355 32.24 0.76 14.81
N ASP A 356 32.96 0.33 13.77
CA ASP A 356 34.37 0.64 13.54
C ASP A 356 34.58 1.96 12.76
N GLU A 357 33.52 2.57 12.25
CA GLU A 357 33.57 3.80 11.46
C GLU A 357 33.33 5.04 12.34
N PRO A 358 33.86 6.22 11.93
CA PRO A 358 33.58 7.45 12.66
C PRO A 358 32.07 7.73 12.69
N PRO A 359 31.55 8.30 13.79
CA PRO A 359 30.15 8.67 13.87
C PRO A 359 29.84 9.74 12.82
N ILE A 360 28.61 9.71 12.31
CA ILE A 360 28.11 10.72 11.37
C ILE A 360 28.17 12.09 12.07
N SER A 361 28.83 13.05 11.42
CA SER A 361 28.90 14.43 11.92
C SER A 361 27.57 15.17 11.71
N LYS A 362 27.28 16.19 12.52
CA LYS A 362 26.07 17.04 12.35
C LYS A 362 26.00 17.65 10.94
N ALA A 363 27.12 18.15 10.41
CA ALA A 363 27.18 18.71 9.07
C ALA A 363 26.89 17.67 7.97
N GLN A 364 27.39 16.45 8.11
CA GLN A 364 27.09 15.35 7.19
C GLN A 364 25.61 14.95 7.27
N SER A 365 25.05 14.86 8.48
CA SER A 365 23.63 14.59 8.69
C SER A 365 22.74 15.65 8.05
N LEU A 366 23.10 16.93 8.15
CA LEU A 366 22.35 18.01 7.52
C LEU A 366 22.38 17.92 6.00
N ARG A 367 23.53 17.56 5.39
CA ARG A 367 23.61 17.32 3.94
C ARG A 367 22.73 16.14 3.50
N ILE A 368 22.74 15.05 4.26
CA ILE A 368 21.87 13.89 4.00
C ILE A 368 20.40 14.29 4.11
N TRP A 369 20.04 15.05 5.16
CA TRP A 369 18.69 15.55 5.36
C TRP A 369 18.26 16.50 4.23
N ASP A 370 19.14 17.37 3.72
CA ASP A 370 18.79 18.24 2.60
C ASP A 370 18.53 17.45 1.32
N LEU A 371 19.23 16.31 1.10
CA LEU A 371 19.05 15.43 -0.07
C LEU A 371 17.78 14.58 -0.01
N ILE A 372 17.53 13.88 1.10
CA ILE A 372 16.44 12.86 1.18
C ILE A 372 15.39 13.15 2.26
N GLY A 373 15.61 14.16 3.10
CA GLY A 373 14.72 14.55 4.19
C GLY A 373 14.80 13.62 5.40
N GLY A 374 13.88 13.85 6.34
CA GLY A 374 13.76 13.06 7.57
C GLY A 374 12.91 11.80 7.47
N ARG A 375 12.62 11.31 6.26
CA ARG A 375 11.75 10.16 6.09
C ARG A 375 12.43 8.87 6.53
N LEU A 376 11.84 8.18 7.51
CA LEU A 376 12.43 6.98 8.10
C LEU A 376 12.69 5.87 7.08
N SER A 377 11.79 5.65 6.11
CA SER A 377 12.02 4.63 5.07
C SER A 377 13.28 4.92 4.24
N TYR A 378 13.50 6.17 3.82
CA TYR A 378 14.70 6.56 3.07
C TYR A 378 15.95 6.55 3.93
N LEU A 379 15.90 7.13 5.13
CA LEU A 379 17.02 7.12 6.08
C LEU A 379 17.45 5.69 6.42
N SER A 380 16.49 4.77 6.61
CA SER A 380 16.77 3.35 6.89
C SER A 380 17.41 2.62 5.71
N LYS A 381 17.18 3.06 4.47
CA LYS A 381 17.85 2.55 3.27
C LYS A 381 19.28 3.09 3.17
N ALA A 382 19.46 4.40 3.36
CA ALA A 382 20.74 5.08 3.21
C ALA A 382 21.75 4.66 4.29
N VAL A 383 21.34 4.61 5.57
CA VAL A 383 22.22 4.33 6.72
C VAL A 383 22.84 2.93 6.72
N LYS A 384 22.31 2.01 5.90
CA LYS A 384 22.85 0.65 5.74
C LYS A 384 24.07 0.58 4.81
N ARG A 385 24.38 1.65 4.08
CA ARG A 385 25.58 1.74 3.23
C ARG A 385 26.68 2.46 4.00
N ARG A 386 27.95 2.12 3.73
CA ARG A 386 29.11 2.80 4.34
C ARG A 386 29.16 4.28 3.96
N ASP A 387 29.01 4.56 2.66
CA ASP A 387 28.82 5.93 2.18
C ASP A 387 27.33 6.29 2.19
N VAL A 388 26.87 6.84 3.31
CA VAL A 388 25.47 7.26 3.50
C VAL A 388 25.11 8.44 2.60
N GLU A 389 26.05 9.36 2.34
CA GLU A 389 25.81 10.53 1.49
C GLU A 389 25.74 10.15 0.02
N GLY A 390 26.63 9.25 -0.44
CA GLY A 390 26.52 8.63 -1.76
C GLY A 390 25.22 7.86 -1.94
N ALA A 391 24.81 7.07 -0.93
CA ALA A 391 23.53 6.38 -0.94
C ALA A 391 22.33 7.33 -1.08
N ALA A 392 22.38 8.49 -0.41
CA ALA A 392 21.34 9.51 -0.50
C ALA A 392 21.25 10.11 -1.92
N ARG A 393 22.38 10.35 -2.59
CA ARG A 393 22.41 10.80 -4.00
C ARG A 393 21.87 9.73 -4.95
N ASP A 394 22.25 8.48 -4.75
CA ASP A 394 21.75 7.36 -5.56
C ASP A 394 20.23 7.24 -5.46
N LEU A 395 19.66 7.44 -4.25
CA LEU A 395 18.22 7.46 -4.06
C LEU A 395 17.54 8.58 -4.84
N VAL A 396 18.12 9.78 -4.88
CA VAL A 396 17.58 10.89 -5.70
C VAL A 396 17.60 10.50 -7.18
N ALA A 397 18.69 9.94 -7.68
CA ALA A 397 18.79 9.51 -9.07
C ALA A 397 17.80 8.40 -9.43
N GLU A 398 17.65 7.39 -8.57
CA GLU A 398 16.67 6.31 -8.73
C GLU A 398 15.24 6.85 -8.78
N GLU A 399 14.89 7.77 -7.88
CA GLU A 399 13.54 8.35 -7.81
C GLU A 399 13.27 9.32 -8.97
N THR A 400 14.29 10.01 -9.49
CA THR A 400 14.18 10.81 -10.72
C THR A 400 13.83 9.94 -11.93
N GLU A 401 14.54 8.84 -12.14
CA GLU A 401 14.24 7.90 -13.22
C GLU A 401 12.87 7.25 -13.06
N TRP A 402 12.47 6.93 -11.83
CA TRP A 402 11.13 6.44 -11.52
C TRP A 402 10.05 7.48 -11.87
N LEU A 403 10.27 8.76 -11.57
CA LEU A 403 9.31 9.81 -11.93
C LEU A 403 9.22 9.97 -13.45
N HIS A 404 10.34 9.90 -14.17
CA HIS A 404 10.32 9.92 -15.64
C HIS A 404 9.60 8.71 -16.24
N SER A 405 9.66 7.54 -15.63
CA SER A 405 8.94 6.37 -16.15
C SER A 405 7.42 6.45 -15.99
N HIS A 406 6.91 7.29 -15.08
CA HIS A 406 5.48 7.45 -14.81
C HIS A 406 4.89 8.74 -15.39
N LEU A 407 5.66 9.83 -15.37
CA LEU A 407 5.21 11.17 -15.77
C LEU A 407 6.14 11.79 -16.82
N GLY A 408 6.92 10.99 -17.55
CA GLY A 408 7.86 11.51 -18.55
C GLY A 408 7.20 12.40 -19.61
N LEU A 409 7.90 13.47 -19.98
CA LEU A 409 7.50 14.33 -21.11
C LEU A 409 7.95 13.69 -22.42
N ILE A 410 7.02 13.50 -23.35
CA ILE A 410 7.26 12.94 -24.68
C ILE A 410 6.98 14.03 -25.72
N PRO A 411 8.00 14.75 -26.22
CA PRO A 411 7.81 15.85 -27.17
C PRO A 411 7.10 15.43 -28.46
N ASP A 412 7.46 14.26 -28.98
CA ASP A 412 6.86 13.68 -30.18
C ASP A 412 5.86 12.58 -29.81
N HIS A 413 4.63 12.97 -29.44
CA HIS A 413 3.56 12.06 -29.05
C HIS A 413 2.35 12.14 -29.98
N ASP A 414 1.72 11.02 -30.29
CA ASP A 414 0.48 11.01 -31.06
C ASP A 414 -0.75 11.02 -30.14
N ASP A 415 -1.94 11.00 -30.74
CA ASP A 415 -3.21 11.04 -30.02
C ASP A 415 -3.39 9.87 -29.03
N ASP A 416 -2.83 8.70 -29.31
CA ASP A 416 -2.90 7.52 -28.42
C ASP A 416 -2.26 7.75 -27.04
N VAL A 417 -1.29 8.67 -26.95
CA VAL A 417 -0.52 8.97 -25.72
C VAL A 417 -0.91 10.33 -25.14
N MET A 418 -1.92 10.98 -25.72
CA MET A 418 -2.30 12.35 -25.40
C MET A 418 -2.84 12.49 -23.96
N ASP A 419 -3.60 11.51 -23.46
CA ASP A 419 -4.09 11.53 -22.08
C ASP A 419 -2.96 11.41 -21.04
N GLU A 420 -1.93 10.61 -21.31
CA GLU A 420 -0.74 10.52 -20.47
C GLU A 420 0.01 11.86 -20.46
N GLN A 421 0.22 12.46 -21.64
CA GLN A 421 0.95 13.72 -21.75
C GLN A 421 0.19 14.91 -21.16
N LYS A 422 -1.14 14.89 -21.13
CA LYS A 422 -1.95 15.83 -20.34
C LYS A 422 -1.63 15.76 -18.85
N VAL A 423 -1.58 14.55 -18.29
CA VAL A 423 -1.25 14.34 -16.87
C VAL A 423 0.17 14.84 -16.60
N SER A 424 1.14 14.40 -17.39
CA SER A 424 2.56 14.75 -17.24
C SER A 424 2.80 16.26 -17.34
N SER A 425 2.32 16.91 -18.41
CA SER A 425 2.54 18.35 -18.62
C SER A 425 1.87 19.21 -17.55
N CYS A 426 0.63 18.90 -17.14
CA CYS A 426 -0.05 19.62 -16.06
C CYS A 426 0.64 19.43 -14.71
N SER A 427 1.13 18.22 -14.43
CA SER A 427 1.83 17.89 -13.18
C SER A 427 3.17 18.61 -13.07
N PHE A 428 3.94 18.67 -14.15
CA PHE A 428 5.22 19.36 -14.17
C PHE A 428 5.13 20.87 -13.93
N LEU A 429 4.00 21.51 -14.26
CA LEU A 429 3.78 22.93 -13.88
C LEU A 429 3.76 23.10 -12.37
N LEU A 430 3.10 22.20 -11.64
CA LEU A 430 3.09 22.20 -10.18
C LEU A 430 4.49 21.90 -9.62
N PHE A 431 5.18 20.90 -10.18
CA PHE A 431 6.52 20.51 -9.70
C PHE A 431 7.53 21.63 -9.91
N GLN A 432 7.52 22.28 -11.08
CA GLN A 432 8.36 23.43 -11.36
C GLN A 432 8.05 24.59 -10.41
N HIS A 433 6.77 24.84 -10.11
CA HIS A 433 6.38 25.89 -9.17
C HIS A 433 6.90 25.60 -7.75
N LEU A 434 6.77 24.36 -7.27
CA LEU A 434 7.28 23.94 -5.97
C LEU A 434 8.82 23.99 -5.89
N ALA A 435 9.50 23.63 -6.99
CA ALA A 435 10.95 23.74 -7.11
C ALA A 435 11.42 25.21 -7.03
N LYS A 436 10.75 26.13 -7.73
CA LYS A 436 11.02 27.57 -7.68
C LYS A 436 10.87 28.12 -6.26
N ILE A 437 9.78 27.77 -5.56
CA ILE A 437 9.59 28.15 -4.15
C ILE A 437 10.76 27.68 -3.28
N ALA A 438 11.24 26.45 -3.50
CA ALA A 438 12.36 25.90 -2.75
C ALA A 438 13.69 26.60 -3.05
N GLU A 439 13.93 26.99 -4.31
CA GLU A 439 15.11 27.74 -4.73
C GLU A 439 15.14 29.14 -4.13
N ASP A 440 14.00 29.84 -4.14
CA ASP A 440 13.87 31.16 -3.51
C ASP A 440 14.15 31.10 -2.00
N ALA A 441 13.84 29.97 -1.36
CA ALA A 441 14.11 29.72 0.06
C ALA A 441 15.52 29.18 0.35
N ALA A 442 16.28 28.72 -0.65
CA ALA A 442 17.61 28.11 -0.47
C ALA A 442 18.65 29.03 0.21
N PRO A 443 18.69 30.36 -0.02
CA PRO A 443 19.60 31.25 0.69
C PRO A 443 19.39 31.26 2.21
N LEU A 444 18.15 31.07 2.67
CA LEU A 444 17.83 31.01 4.10
C LEU A 444 18.37 29.73 4.74
N LEU A 445 18.31 28.61 4.02
CA LEU A 445 18.95 27.36 4.42
C LEU A 445 20.46 27.49 4.54
N ALA A 446 21.09 28.10 3.53
CA ALA A 446 22.53 28.28 3.51
C ALA A 446 22.99 29.14 4.69
N GLN A 447 22.23 30.18 5.04
CA GLN A 447 22.47 31.00 6.23
C GLN A 447 22.27 30.19 7.52
N ALA A 448 21.18 29.45 7.63
CA ALA A 448 20.89 28.60 8.79
C ALA A 448 21.98 27.55 9.01
N ALA A 449 22.46 26.91 7.95
CA ALA A 449 23.54 25.92 7.99
C ALA A 449 24.90 26.53 8.40
N GLN A 450 25.15 27.79 8.04
CA GLN A 450 26.36 28.52 8.42
C GLN A 450 26.32 29.03 9.87
N SER A 451 25.13 29.30 10.41
CA SER A 451 24.93 29.72 11.81
C SER A 451 24.91 28.57 12.81
N ILE A 452 25.07 27.32 12.37
CA ILE A 452 25.24 26.18 13.28
C ILE A 452 26.65 26.22 13.86
N GLU A 453 26.90 27.15 14.77
CA GLU A 453 28.00 27.03 15.73
C GLU A 453 27.63 25.89 16.70
N GLU A 454 28.57 24.99 16.99
CA GLU A 454 28.33 23.94 17.99
C GLU A 454 28.11 24.62 19.35
N PRO A 455 26.95 24.42 20.02
CA PRO A 455 26.74 24.97 21.35
C PRO A 455 27.81 24.39 22.27
N GLN A 456 28.54 25.27 22.97
CA GLN A 456 29.67 24.87 23.81
C GLN A 456 29.24 24.62 25.26
N THR A 457 28.01 24.99 25.61
CA THR A 457 27.44 24.86 26.95
C THR A 457 26.07 24.19 26.96
N ASP A 458 25.72 23.54 28.08
CA ASP A 458 24.43 22.86 28.25
C ASP A 458 23.23 23.83 28.18
N ALA A 459 23.42 25.10 28.58
CA ALA A 459 22.39 26.15 28.51
C ALA A 459 22.15 26.63 27.06
N GLU A 460 23.20 26.76 26.25
CA GLU A 460 23.08 27.01 24.80
C GLU A 460 22.49 25.79 24.08
N THR A 461 22.68 24.59 24.62
CA THR A 461 22.06 23.36 24.11
C THR A 461 20.57 23.36 24.39
N ASP A 462 20.13 23.73 25.59
CA ASP A 462 18.71 23.88 25.94
C ASP A 462 18.03 25.01 25.15
N GLU A 463 18.72 26.14 24.94
CA GLU A 463 18.22 27.28 24.14
C GLU A 463 18.22 26.96 22.64
N ALA A 464 19.21 26.22 22.15
CA ALA A 464 19.21 25.65 20.80
C ALA A 464 18.13 24.60 20.64
N ILE A 465 17.84 23.77 21.66
CA ILE A 465 16.69 22.84 21.69
C ILE A 465 15.38 23.63 21.73
N GLU A 466 15.32 24.82 22.34
CA GLU A 466 14.14 25.69 22.38
C GLU A 466 13.92 26.46 21.06
N LEU A 467 14.98 26.86 20.37
CA LEU A 467 14.95 27.33 18.99
C LEU A 467 14.69 26.20 17.99
N ASP A 468 15.16 25.00 18.29
CA ASP A 468 14.80 23.76 17.62
C ASP A 468 13.38 23.32 18.06
N LEU A 469 12.79 23.81 19.15
CA LEU A 469 11.35 23.58 19.46
C LEU A 469 10.44 24.41 18.53
N LEU A 470 11.00 25.42 17.83
CA LEU A 470 10.39 26.00 16.63
C LEU A 470 10.49 25.09 15.38
N ASN A 471 10.87 23.80 15.53
CA ASN A 471 10.82 22.65 14.58
C ASN A 471 9.42 22.39 13.94
N VAL A 472 8.77 23.42 13.46
CA VAL A 472 8.21 23.39 12.11
C VAL A 472 9.40 23.77 11.24
N LEU A 473 9.68 23.05 10.15
CA LEU A 473 10.47 23.68 9.09
C LEU A 473 9.92 25.10 8.93
N PRO A 474 10.76 26.16 8.98
CA PRO A 474 10.29 27.51 8.69
C PRO A 474 9.34 27.43 7.49
N ARG A 475 8.23 28.18 7.43
CA ARG A 475 7.25 27.99 6.34
C ARG A 475 7.89 28.07 4.97
N GLU A 476 8.96 28.86 4.90
CA GLU A 476 9.84 29.07 3.77
C GLU A 476 10.53 27.77 3.31
N LEU A 477 10.73 26.82 4.21
CA LEU A 477 11.47 25.57 4.06
C LEU A 477 10.62 24.31 3.81
N ASP A 478 9.30 24.46 3.85
CA ASP A 478 8.31 23.43 3.54
C ASP A 478 7.51 23.91 2.31
N PRO A 479 8.06 23.79 1.08
CA PRO A 479 7.43 24.29 -0.13
C PRO A 479 6.06 23.66 -0.30
N LYS A 480 5.04 24.51 -0.29
CA LYS A 480 3.65 24.09 -0.43
C LYS A 480 2.83 25.18 -1.06
N VAL A 481 1.74 24.75 -1.67
CA VAL A 481 0.69 25.61 -2.20
C VAL A 481 -0.64 25.15 -1.62
N THR A 482 -1.61 26.04 -1.56
CA THR A 482 -2.98 25.63 -1.23
C THR A 482 -3.55 24.77 -2.35
N TYR A 483 -4.51 23.90 -2.03
CA TYR A 483 -5.19 23.09 -3.04
C TYR A 483 -5.77 23.96 -4.13
N ARG A 484 -6.33 25.13 -3.78
CA ARG A 484 -6.83 26.13 -4.74
C ARG A 484 -5.75 26.58 -5.72
N GLU A 485 -4.59 27.01 -5.23
CA GLU A 485 -3.47 27.43 -6.07
C GLU A 485 -2.98 26.29 -6.96
N ALA A 486 -2.93 25.06 -6.44
CA ALA A 486 -2.61 23.89 -7.25
C ALA A 486 -3.60 23.71 -8.43
N ARG A 487 -4.90 23.99 -8.23
CA ARG A 487 -5.89 23.98 -9.33
C ARG A 487 -5.60 25.08 -10.36
N GLU A 488 -5.19 26.25 -9.90
CA GLU A 488 -4.87 27.40 -10.77
C GLU A 488 -3.59 27.13 -11.60
N ILE A 489 -2.58 26.50 -10.99
CA ILE A 489 -1.29 26.17 -11.64
C ILE A 489 -1.46 25.01 -12.63
N MET A 490 -2.08 23.90 -12.20
CA MET A 490 -2.20 22.70 -13.04
C MET A 490 -3.32 22.81 -14.06
N THR A 491 -4.34 23.63 -13.81
CA THR A 491 -5.63 23.72 -14.55
C THR A 491 -6.49 22.44 -14.54
N ARG A 492 -5.88 21.26 -14.36
CA ARG A 492 -6.52 19.96 -14.16
C ARG A 492 -6.33 19.46 -12.72
N PRO A 493 -7.29 19.73 -11.83
CA PRO A 493 -7.20 19.35 -10.43
C PRO A 493 -7.51 17.87 -10.16
N ASP A 494 -8.10 17.15 -11.11
CA ASP A 494 -8.47 15.74 -10.96
C ASP A 494 -7.23 14.88 -10.67
N TYR A 495 -6.09 15.23 -11.30
CA TYR A 495 -4.82 14.52 -11.17
C TYR A 495 -4.17 14.67 -9.79
N LEU A 496 -4.61 15.60 -8.95
CA LEU A 496 -4.05 15.77 -7.60
C LEU A 496 -4.25 14.52 -6.74
N VAL A 497 -5.38 13.83 -6.90
CA VAL A 497 -5.67 12.61 -6.14
C VAL A 497 -4.76 11.47 -6.62
N ASP A 498 -4.55 11.36 -7.93
CA ASP A 498 -3.68 10.34 -8.52
C ASP A 498 -2.20 10.57 -8.13
N LEU A 499 -1.74 11.82 -8.15
CA LEU A 499 -0.38 12.18 -7.73
C LEU A 499 -0.14 11.91 -6.23
N ASP A 500 -1.15 12.11 -5.38
CA ASP A 500 -1.10 11.78 -3.94
C ASP A 500 -1.06 10.25 -3.73
N ALA A 501 -1.86 9.49 -4.50
CA ALA A 501 -1.87 8.03 -4.48
C ALA A 501 -0.54 7.42 -4.97
N LEU A 502 0.12 8.05 -5.93
CA LEU A 502 1.46 7.69 -6.40
C LEU A 502 2.59 8.12 -5.43
N HIS A 503 2.26 8.84 -4.35
CA HIS A 503 3.24 9.42 -3.42
C HIS A 503 4.24 10.38 -4.08
N VAL A 504 3.80 11.12 -5.11
CA VAL A 504 4.59 12.20 -5.74
C VAL A 504 4.40 13.50 -4.97
N ILE A 505 3.14 13.77 -4.60
CA ILE A 505 2.75 14.88 -3.72
C ILE A 505 2.08 14.32 -2.46
N SER A 506 1.94 15.16 -1.44
CA SER A 506 1.06 14.88 -0.30
C SER A 506 0.11 16.03 -0.05
N ILE A 507 -1.14 15.69 0.27
CA ILE A 507 -2.17 16.68 0.62
C ILE A 507 -2.45 16.58 2.11
N ASP A 508 -2.34 17.69 2.85
CA ASP A 508 -2.60 17.70 4.30
C ASP A 508 -4.09 17.93 4.66
N ARG A 509 -4.42 17.79 5.95
CA ARG A 509 -5.80 18.04 6.46
C ARG A 509 -6.33 19.46 6.19
N ASN A 510 -5.42 20.41 5.99
CA ASN A 510 -5.72 21.81 5.72
C ASN A 510 -5.78 22.11 4.21
N HIS A 511 -5.72 21.06 3.37
CA HIS A 511 -5.69 21.17 1.91
C HIS A 511 -4.46 21.94 1.40
N ASN A 512 -3.30 21.75 2.03
CA ASN A 512 -2.02 22.17 1.46
C ASN A 512 -1.44 21.01 0.65
N VAL A 513 -1.04 21.32 -0.58
CA VAL A 513 -0.35 20.42 -1.51
C VAL A 513 1.14 20.73 -1.44
N ARG A 514 1.94 19.69 -1.24
CA ARG A 514 3.40 19.78 -1.15
C ARG A 514 4.04 18.55 -1.81
N PRO A 515 5.33 18.57 -2.12
CA PRO A 515 6.04 17.35 -2.48
C PRO A 515 5.83 16.29 -1.40
N ASP A 516 5.71 15.02 -1.79
CA ASP A 516 5.48 13.95 -0.81
C ASP A 516 6.63 13.91 0.21
N SER A 517 7.86 14.13 -0.23
CA SER A 517 9.07 14.18 0.60
C SER A 517 10.08 15.22 0.11
N ARG A 518 11.12 15.47 0.92
CA ARG A 518 12.29 16.27 0.51
C ARG A 518 13.05 15.62 -0.65
N LEU A 519 13.11 14.28 -0.69
CA LEU A 519 13.63 13.51 -1.82
C LEU A 519 12.90 13.92 -3.11
N MET A 520 11.57 13.85 -3.11
CA MET A 520 10.75 14.24 -4.27
C MET A 520 10.91 15.72 -4.65
N LEU A 521 11.06 16.61 -3.67
CA LEU A 521 11.36 18.01 -3.95
C LEU A 521 12.69 18.16 -4.72
N ASN A 522 13.73 17.42 -4.34
CA ASN A 522 15.01 17.46 -5.05
C ASN A 522 14.94 16.79 -6.42
N VAL A 523 14.09 15.78 -6.60
CA VAL A 523 13.75 15.24 -7.92
C VAL A 523 13.14 16.34 -8.80
N PHE A 524 12.17 17.10 -8.29
CA PHE A 524 11.56 18.21 -9.03
C PHE A 524 12.59 19.27 -9.43
N ARG A 525 13.51 19.61 -8.52
CA ARG A 525 14.61 20.54 -8.80
C ARG A 525 15.60 20.00 -9.82
N ALA A 526 15.94 18.72 -9.75
CA ALA A 526 16.84 18.07 -10.70
C ALA A 526 16.28 18.14 -12.13
N ILE A 527 15.00 17.78 -12.29
CA ILE A 527 14.33 17.79 -13.60
C ILE A 527 14.11 19.22 -14.09
N ALA A 528 13.61 20.12 -13.23
CA ALA A 528 13.38 21.52 -13.61
C ALA A 528 14.67 22.27 -13.93
N GLY A 529 15.82 21.78 -13.46
CA GLY A 529 17.15 22.31 -13.74
C GLY A 529 17.80 21.77 -15.01
N GLU A 530 17.19 20.82 -15.74
CA GLU A 530 17.70 20.35 -17.03
C GLU A 530 17.62 21.48 -18.08
N GLU A 531 18.67 21.61 -18.92
CA GLU A 531 18.78 22.71 -19.88
C GLU A 531 17.63 22.75 -20.91
N ASP A 532 17.09 21.59 -21.27
CA ASP A 532 16.04 21.43 -22.27
C ASP A 532 14.63 21.21 -21.67
N PHE A 533 14.49 21.28 -20.33
CA PHE A 533 13.22 20.99 -19.66
C PHE A 533 12.08 21.93 -20.09
N GLN A 534 12.34 23.24 -20.09
CA GLN A 534 11.30 24.22 -20.42
C GLN A 534 10.85 24.10 -21.88
N GLU A 535 11.80 23.87 -22.79
CA GLU A 535 11.51 23.65 -24.22
C GLU A 535 10.68 22.38 -24.42
N LYS A 536 11.04 21.27 -23.76
CA LYS A 536 10.26 20.02 -23.79
C LYS A 536 8.84 20.24 -23.25
N LEU A 537 8.69 20.92 -22.12
CA LEU A 537 7.40 21.15 -21.49
C LEU A 537 6.48 22.00 -22.38
N ASP A 538 6.99 23.09 -22.92
CA ASP A 538 6.22 23.97 -23.81
C ASP A 538 5.84 23.25 -25.11
N ASN A 539 6.77 22.46 -25.69
CA ASN A 539 6.50 21.66 -26.88
C ASN A 539 5.39 20.61 -26.66
N VAL A 540 5.43 19.89 -25.54
CA VAL A 540 4.39 18.90 -25.20
C VAL A 540 3.04 19.58 -25.06
N ARG A 541 2.97 20.74 -24.37
CA ARG A 541 1.73 21.48 -24.17
C ARG A 541 1.15 22.00 -25.47
N ASP A 542 1.97 22.63 -26.31
CA ASP A 542 1.55 23.14 -27.62
C ASP A 542 1.01 22.00 -28.51
N ARG A 543 1.62 20.81 -28.42
CA ARG A 543 1.19 19.63 -29.16
C ARG A 543 -0.13 19.05 -28.65
N VAL A 544 -0.31 18.97 -27.33
CA VAL A 544 -1.59 18.59 -26.72
C VAL A 544 -2.69 19.55 -27.17
N ASP A 545 -2.46 20.86 -27.10
CA ASP A 545 -3.42 21.88 -27.53
C ASP A 545 -3.76 21.75 -29.03
N ALA A 546 -2.76 21.45 -29.87
CA ALA A 546 -2.96 21.23 -31.31
C ALA A 546 -3.83 19.99 -31.58
N ILE A 547 -3.57 18.86 -30.92
CA ILE A 547 -4.35 17.61 -31.07
C ILE A 547 -5.78 17.82 -30.58
N GLU A 548 -5.98 18.45 -29.43
CA GLU A 548 -7.32 18.76 -28.92
C GLU A 548 -8.13 19.67 -29.87
N SER A 549 -7.46 20.66 -30.46
CA SER A 549 -8.10 21.56 -31.43
C SER A 549 -8.56 20.83 -32.69
N LEU A 550 -7.78 19.84 -33.16
CA LEU A 550 -8.14 18.99 -34.29
C LEU A 550 -9.33 18.10 -33.95
N HIS A 551 -9.33 17.46 -32.78
CA HIS A 551 -10.44 16.62 -32.32
C HIS A 551 -11.77 17.36 -32.20
N GLN A 552 -11.76 18.61 -31.74
CA GLN A 552 -12.97 19.43 -31.68
C GLN A 552 -13.55 19.74 -33.07
N LEU A 553 -12.72 19.74 -34.12
CA LEU A 553 -13.15 19.96 -35.50
C LEU A 553 -13.74 18.69 -36.13
N THR A 554 -13.24 17.50 -35.78
CA THR A 554 -13.69 16.22 -36.35
C THR A 554 -15.04 15.75 -35.80
N VAL A 555 -15.36 16.07 -34.54
CA VAL A 555 -16.56 15.58 -33.83
C VAL A 555 -17.86 16.31 -34.23
N LYS A 556 -17.80 17.35 -35.06
CA LYS A 556 -19.00 18.08 -35.57
C LYS A 556 -19.55 17.57 -36.91
N THR A 557 -19.24 16.35 -37.29
CA THR A 557 -19.88 15.68 -38.44
C THR A 557 -20.95 14.71 -37.93
N GLY A 558 -21.98 15.25 -37.27
CA GLY A 558 -23.12 14.49 -36.76
C GLY A 558 -24.31 14.54 -37.73
N ASP A 559 -24.69 13.36 -38.21
CA ASP A 559 -25.98 12.95 -38.78
C ASP A 559 -26.81 14.01 -39.52
N GLY A 560 -26.54 14.09 -40.82
CA GLY A 560 -27.47 14.65 -41.80
C GLY A 560 -26.95 15.85 -42.55
N ASP A 561 -25.79 15.77 -43.21
CA ASP A 561 -25.67 16.47 -44.49
C ASP A 561 -24.61 15.89 -45.42
N LEU A 562 -24.93 15.98 -46.71
CA LEU A 562 -24.28 15.30 -47.82
C LEU A 562 -22.86 15.80 -48.11
N GLY A 563 -22.07 14.92 -48.73
CA GLY A 563 -20.69 15.13 -49.14
C GLY A 563 -20.36 16.56 -49.59
N GLY A 564 -19.56 17.24 -48.78
CA GLY A 564 -18.93 18.51 -49.10
C GLY A 564 -17.41 18.35 -49.02
N PHE A 565 -16.73 18.45 -50.17
CA PHE A 565 -15.27 18.55 -50.20
C PHE A 565 -14.81 19.77 -49.39
N LEU A 566 -14.06 19.54 -48.31
CA LEU A 566 -13.41 20.62 -47.57
C LEU A 566 -12.25 21.16 -48.41
N ARG A 567 -12.50 22.23 -49.18
CA ARG A 567 -11.45 22.91 -49.94
C ARG A 567 -10.73 23.88 -49.01
N LEU A 568 -9.61 23.44 -48.44
CA LEU A 568 -8.71 24.31 -47.68
C LEU A 568 -8.26 25.48 -48.54
N ARG A 569 -8.70 26.69 -48.19
CA ARG A 569 -8.18 27.93 -48.76
C ARG A 569 -6.97 28.33 -47.92
N ILE A 570 -5.79 27.88 -48.31
CA ILE A 570 -4.54 28.35 -47.72
C ILE A 570 -4.39 29.83 -48.12
N GLY A 571 -4.62 30.71 -47.15
CA GLY A 571 -4.39 32.14 -47.29
C GLY A 571 -2.89 32.43 -47.35
N HIS A 572 -2.42 32.82 -48.53
CA HIS A 572 -1.27 33.69 -48.81
C HIS A 572 0.05 33.46 -48.04
N LEU A 573 0.73 32.33 -48.29
CA LEU A 573 2.19 32.29 -48.27
C LEU A 573 2.66 31.21 -49.26
N LEU A 574 2.90 31.59 -50.52
CA LEU A 574 3.97 31.09 -51.43
C LEU A 574 3.75 31.60 -52.88
N PRO A 575 4.82 31.89 -53.66
CA PRO A 575 4.71 32.41 -55.02
C PRO A 575 4.30 31.33 -56.03
N GLN A 576 3.59 31.77 -57.07
CA GLN A 576 3.05 30.99 -58.18
C GLN A 576 4.15 30.22 -58.93
N HIS A 577 3.91 28.94 -59.21
CA HIS A 577 4.61 28.22 -60.26
C HIS A 577 3.63 27.92 -61.40
N GLU A 578 3.96 28.42 -62.59
CA GLU A 578 3.24 28.27 -63.85
C GLU A 578 3.11 26.79 -64.27
N LYS A 579 1.93 26.45 -64.81
CA LYS A 579 1.73 25.22 -65.58
C LYS A 579 2.19 25.49 -67.02
N VAL A 580 3.02 24.59 -67.56
CA VAL A 580 3.30 24.49 -68.99
C VAL A 580 2.31 23.47 -69.58
N GLU A 581 1.59 23.89 -70.61
CA GLU A 581 0.76 23.07 -71.48
C GLU A 581 1.63 22.44 -72.57
N GLU A 582 1.43 21.15 -72.85
CA GLU A 582 1.77 20.55 -74.15
C GLU A 582 0.58 19.70 -74.61
N GLU A 583 -0.03 20.11 -75.71
CA GLU A 583 -0.95 19.32 -76.54
C GLU A 583 -0.15 18.64 -77.67
N GLU A 584 -0.50 17.39 -78.02
CA GLU A 584 -1.04 17.02 -79.35
C GLU A 584 -1.09 15.48 -79.58
N ASP A 585 -2.32 14.99 -79.78
CA ASP A 585 -2.82 14.03 -80.78
C ASP A 585 -2.08 12.74 -81.19
N SER A 586 -2.76 11.58 -81.07
CA SER A 586 -3.55 10.99 -82.19
C SER A 586 -4.01 9.52 -81.96
N LYS A 587 -5.33 9.28 -82.22
CA LYS A 587 -6.01 8.16 -82.94
C LYS A 587 -5.61 6.69 -82.67
N GLU A 588 -6.47 5.66 -82.57
CA GLU A 588 -7.93 5.39 -82.61
C GLU A 588 -8.11 3.87 -82.29
N PRO A 589 -9.29 3.18 -82.36
CA PRO A 589 -9.83 2.41 -81.23
C PRO A 589 -10.03 0.89 -81.48
N GLY A 590 -10.40 0.13 -80.44
CA GLY A 590 -10.76 -1.29 -80.60
C GLY A 590 -11.48 -1.90 -79.38
N ARG A 591 -12.71 -2.33 -79.63
CA ARG A 591 -13.72 -2.93 -78.75
C ARG A 591 -13.41 -4.35 -78.24
N GLU A 592 -14.16 -4.68 -77.20
CA GLU A 592 -14.85 -5.96 -76.93
C GLU A 592 -14.23 -6.98 -75.96
N ALA A 593 -15.15 -7.48 -75.15
CA ALA A 593 -15.00 -8.38 -74.03
C ALA A 593 -14.94 -9.84 -74.47
N GLU A 594 -14.18 -10.69 -73.77
CA GLU A 594 -14.61 -12.07 -73.51
C GLU A 594 -13.84 -12.72 -72.35
N ASN A 595 -14.58 -13.56 -71.63
CA ASN A 595 -14.16 -14.40 -70.50
C ASN A 595 -13.17 -15.49 -70.92
N ALA A 596 -12.30 -15.93 -70.01
CA ALA A 596 -11.96 -17.35 -69.86
C ALA A 596 -11.25 -17.62 -68.52
N ASP A 597 -11.75 -18.65 -67.84
CA ASP A 597 -11.17 -19.39 -66.72
C ASP A 597 -9.71 -19.83 -66.94
N ALA A 598 -8.94 -19.97 -65.84
CA ALA A 598 -8.39 -21.27 -65.41
C ALA A 598 -7.38 -21.13 -64.25
N ASN A 599 -7.72 -21.78 -63.12
CA ASN A 599 -6.88 -22.67 -62.31
C ASN A 599 -5.37 -22.76 -62.63
N ALA A 600 -4.52 -22.60 -61.62
CA ALA A 600 -3.90 -23.72 -60.88
C ALA A 600 -2.56 -23.34 -60.21
N ALA A 601 -2.41 -23.79 -58.97
CA ALA A 601 -1.20 -24.38 -58.37
C ALA A 601 0.03 -23.49 -58.08
N ASP A 602 0.23 -23.27 -56.77
CA ASP A 602 1.50 -23.38 -56.02
C ASP A 602 2.40 -24.55 -56.51
N PRO A 603 3.73 -24.60 -56.24
CA PRO A 603 4.38 -24.14 -55.01
C PRO A 603 5.83 -23.56 -55.15
N GLU A 604 6.39 -23.24 -53.98
CA GLU A 604 7.82 -23.23 -53.59
C GLU A 604 8.57 -21.88 -53.50
N ASP A 605 8.73 -21.49 -52.24
CA ASP A 605 10.00 -21.36 -51.50
C ASP A 605 10.91 -20.15 -51.79
N GLY A 606 11.26 -19.41 -50.73
CA GLY A 606 12.13 -18.23 -50.86
C GLY A 606 12.21 -17.30 -49.66
N ALA A 607 12.68 -17.83 -48.54
CA ALA A 607 13.47 -17.20 -47.47
C ALA A 607 13.53 -15.65 -47.31
N ARG A 608 13.16 -15.22 -46.09
CA ARG A 608 13.81 -14.22 -45.20
C ARG A 608 15.06 -13.49 -45.71
N LEU A 609 15.05 -12.15 -45.50
CA LEU A 609 16.12 -11.19 -45.13
C LEU A 609 15.53 -9.80 -45.50
N VAL A 610 15.54 -8.71 -44.73
CA VAL A 610 16.34 -8.19 -43.59
C VAL A 610 15.41 -7.36 -42.71
#